data_AF-A0A8H5ZUL2-F1
#
_entry.id   AF-A0A8H5ZUL2-F1
#
_cell.length_a   1.000
_cell.length_b   1.000
_cell.length_c   1.000
_cell.angle_alpha   90.00
_cell.angle_beta   90.00
_cell.angle_gamma   90.00
#
_symmetry.space_group_name_H-M   'P 1'
#
loop_
_entity.id
_entity.type
_entity.pdbx_description
1 polymer ?
#
loop_
_entity_poly.entity_id
_entity_poly.type
_entity_poly.pdbx_seq_one_letter_code
_entity_poly.pdbx_strand_id
1 'polypeptide(L)'
;MKKVTPMSRLCDITTILQTSKLGGSRKQAAISTIKALLSSDCQPCLSSFWKSITDGKKSSPLNIRSPKIKALIHDAFQEPGGLNTLTSVQHIIEIHRTVLNPQQRLVQPTELSLLLVTITWGAILDTDLDSFTKAALADALDKITKLLIGYVDSVDKFLALVAMLCLAERMNQKELHTLILACAGTASCLKLHIGSVVRASCLSEEQAAQVERAMCILYYIEKSYALRWQTLTLISKESLPAVETRTDPTLRKDTSAISLQLLHARTRYAHLCLHIIELRKTADENALASFMGKITELATALNDWHELITENLSMSSLEEHTARRVTRQVFCLYHEALLHLVSIYSSHQCNSFNPPHQGLEAIRRQSIREFILSCNTIPSEDLLQDQSFIFTSVLAFCLLVQDSWLNQNMDLRKENAALLSISNGFFARIRLMYPQSSIFEKVSTLISIVNYE
;
A
#
# COMPACT_ATOMS: atom_id res chain seq x y z
N MET A 1 -19.24 5.90 -23.20
CA MET A 1 -18.66 6.12 -21.86
C MET A 1 -17.39 6.95 -22.02
N LYS A 2 -17.42 8.23 -21.61
CA LYS A 2 -16.19 9.04 -21.55
C LYS A 2 -15.33 8.47 -20.43
N LYS A 3 -14.07 8.12 -20.72
CA LYS A 3 -13.05 7.89 -19.69
C LYS A 3 -13.05 9.12 -18.78
N VAL A 4 -13.58 8.99 -17.58
CA VAL A 4 -13.35 9.99 -16.53
C VAL A 4 -11.90 9.76 -16.11
N THR A 5 -10.97 10.44 -16.77
CA THR A 5 -9.63 10.64 -16.24
C THR A 5 -9.78 11.40 -14.93
N PRO A 6 -9.30 10.87 -13.79
CA PRO A 6 -9.25 11.64 -12.56
C PRO A 6 -8.46 12.90 -12.86
N MET A 7 -9.10 14.05 -12.64
CA MET A 7 -8.51 15.36 -12.88
C MET A 7 -7.22 15.45 -12.06
N SER A 8 -6.09 15.49 -12.76
CA SER A 8 -4.75 15.42 -12.20
C SER A 8 -4.42 16.68 -11.40
N ARG A 9 -4.73 16.69 -10.10
CA ARG A 9 -3.89 17.42 -9.14
C ARG A 9 -2.61 16.60 -8.97
N LEU A 10 -1.76 16.57 -9.98
CA LEU A 10 -0.54 15.77 -9.95
C LEU A 10 0.55 16.59 -9.23
N CYS A 11 0.80 16.20 -7.98
CA CYS A 11 1.96 16.46 -7.14
C CYS A 11 2.48 17.91 -7.06
N ASP A 12 2.44 18.45 -5.83
CA ASP A 12 3.17 19.63 -5.34
C ASP A 12 4.63 19.70 -5.83
N ILE A 13 5.25 18.52 -6.02
CA ILE A 13 6.60 18.32 -6.58
C ILE A 13 6.76 19.00 -7.95
N THR A 14 5.75 18.92 -8.83
CA THR A 14 5.87 19.47 -10.19
C THR A 14 5.70 20.99 -10.25
N THR A 15 4.95 21.57 -9.31
CA THR A 15 4.74 23.03 -9.18
C THR A 15 6.05 23.76 -8.84
N ILE A 16 6.91 23.12 -8.05
CA ILE A 16 8.20 23.71 -7.64
C ILE A 16 9.21 23.65 -8.77
N LEU A 17 9.19 22.58 -9.55
CA LEU A 17 10.01 22.50 -10.76
C LEU A 17 9.62 23.58 -11.75
N GLN A 18 8.34 23.97 -11.81
CA GLN A 18 7.83 25.08 -12.62
C GLN A 18 8.39 26.46 -12.23
N THR A 19 8.98 26.63 -11.04
CA THR A 19 9.61 27.90 -10.62
C THR A 19 11.15 27.87 -10.69
N SER A 20 11.75 26.71 -10.99
CA SER A 20 13.21 26.57 -11.15
C SER A 20 13.79 27.33 -12.36
N LYS A 21 15.08 27.67 -12.28
CA LYS A 21 15.87 28.38 -13.33
C LYS A 21 16.27 27.50 -14.53
N LEU A 22 15.79 26.26 -14.62
CA LEU A 22 16.11 25.34 -15.71
C LEU A 22 15.58 25.82 -17.07
N GLY A 23 16.31 25.50 -18.15
CA GLY A 23 15.87 25.70 -19.53
C GLY A 23 14.54 25.00 -19.80
N GLY A 24 13.64 25.67 -20.53
CA GLY A 24 12.23 25.27 -20.67
C GLY A 24 12.00 23.84 -21.17
N SER A 25 12.84 23.34 -22.09
CA SER A 25 12.73 21.97 -22.62
C SER A 25 13.13 20.90 -21.59
N ARG A 26 14.24 21.09 -20.86
CA ARG A 26 14.71 20.15 -19.83
C ARG A 26 13.74 20.06 -18.66
N LYS A 27 13.24 21.21 -18.22
CA LYS A 27 12.23 21.35 -17.17
C LYS A 27 10.95 20.60 -17.51
N GLN A 28 10.46 20.74 -18.74
CA GLN A 28 9.27 20.01 -19.19
C GLN A 28 9.51 18.50 -19.26
N ALA A 29 10.68 18.07 -19.73
CA ALA A 29 11.06 16.66 -19.75
C ALA A 29 11.15 16.05 -18.34
N ALA A 30 11.74 16.78 -17.39
CA ALA A 30 11.81 16.40 -15.98
C ALA A 30 10.41 16.25 -15.37
N ILE A 31 9.56 17.27 -15.52
CA ILE A 31 8.18 17.24 -15.02
C ILE A 31 7.42 16.07 -15.63
N SER A 32 7.51 15.86 -16.94
CA SER A 32 6.86 14.73 -17.60
C SER A 32 7.34 13.38 -17.07
N THR A 33 8.65 13.26 -16.79
CA THR A 33 9.24 12.02 -16.27
C THR A 33 8.80 11.74 -14.84
N ILE A 34 8.78 12.76 -13.97
CA ILE A 34 8.27 12.66 -12.60
C ILE A 34 6.79 12.31 -12.57
N LYS A 35 5.98 12.95 -13.41
CA LYS A 35 4.54 12.61 -13.54
C LYS A 35 4.34 11.15 -13.96
N ALA A 36 5.18 10.65 -14.88
CA ALA A 36 5.12 9.26 -15.29
C ALA A 36 5.55 8.33 -14.15
N LEU A 37 6.65 8.61 -13.45
CA LEU A 37 7.14 7.83 -12.31
C LEU A 37 6.10 7.72 -11.18
N LEU A 38 5.44 8.83 -10.85
CA LEU A 38 4.41 8.92 -9.81
C LEU A 38 3.00 8.55 -10.30
N SER A 39 2.89 7.89 -11.46
CA SER A 39 1.62 7.35 -11.95
C SER A 39 1.48 5.87 -11.60
N SER A 40 0.24 5.41 -11.43
CA SER A 40 -0.07 4.00 -11.19
C SER A 40 0.44 3.09 -12.31
N ASP A 41 0.46 3.58 -13.55
CA ASP A 41 0.86 2.82 -14.74
C ASP A 41 2.35 2.48 -14.75
N CYS A 42 3.17 3.27 -14.06
CA CYS A 42 4.60 3.04 -13.98
C CYS A 42 4.99 2.08 -12.85
N GLN A 43 4.11 1.82 -11.88
CA GLN A 43 4.46 0.96 -10.76
C GLN A 43 4.49 -0.52 -11.17
N PRO A 44 5.45 -1.30 -10.66
CA PRO A 44 5.50 -2.71 -10.97
C PRO A 44 4.35 -3.43 -10.26
N CYS A 45 3.89 -4.50 -10.88
CA CYS A 45 2.77 -5.30 -10.39
C CYS A 45 3.20 -6.76 -10.34
N LEU A 46 3.05 -7.40 -9.18
CA LEU A 46 3.58 -8.75 -8.95
C LEU A 46 2.91 -9.79 -9.84
N SER A 47 1.60 -9.66 -10.11
CA SER A 47 0.89 -10.56 -11.03
C SER A 47 1.42 -10.47 -12.46
N SER A 48 1.70 -9.25 -12.93
CA SER A 48 2.26 -9.02 -14.27
C SER A 48 3.66 -9.62 -14.37
N PHE A 49 4.45 -9.51 -13.29
CA PHE A 49 5.75 -10.13 -13.19
C PHE A 49 5.69 -11.66 -13.27
N TRP A 50 4.85 -12.29 -12.44
CA TRP A 50 4.69 -13.75 -12.45
C TRP A 50 4.31 -14.27 -13.83
N LYS A 51 3.43 -13.58 -14.55
CA LYS A 51 3.06 -13.93 -15.93
C LYS A 51 4.24 -13.79 -16.89
N SER A 52 4.98 -12.67 -16.82
CA SER A 52 6.10 -12.39 -17.73
C SER A 52 7.26 -13.39 -17.65
N ILE A 53 7.52 -13.98 -16.48
CA ILE A 53 8.58 -14.99 -16.30
C ILE A 53 8.25 -16.28 -17.08
N THR A 54 6.97 -16.51 -17.38
CA THR A 54 6.48 -17.73 -18.02
C THR A 54 6.23 -17.59 -19.53
N ASP A 55 6.54 -16.43 -20.10
CA ASP A 55 6.21 -16.05 -21.49
C ASP A 55 6.51 -17.18 -22.50
N GLY A 56 5.44 -17.69 -23.11
CA GLY A 56 5.46 -18.66 -24.21
C GLY A 56 5.06 -20.09 -23.86
N LYS A 57 5.00 -20.46 -22.57
CA LYS A 57 4.58 -21.81 -22.15
C LYS A 57 3.22 -21.75 -21.47
N LYS A 58 2.25 -22.53 -21.97
CA LYS A 58 0.91 -22.64 -21.35
C LYS A 58 1.09 -23.02 -19.88
N SER A 59 0.59 -22.18 -18.98
CA SER A 59 0.55 -22.47 -17.55
C SER A 59 -0.17 -23.80 -17.34
N SER A 60 0.46 -24.73 -16.62
CA SER A 60 -0.22 -25.95 -16.18
C SER A 60 -1.41 -25.57 -15.28
N PRO A 61 -2.54 -26.28 -15.36
CA PRO A 61 -3.68 -26.00 -14.49
C PRO A 61 -3.26 -26.16 -13.01
N LEU A 62 -3.70 -25.22 -12.17
CA LEU A 62 -3.43 -25.24 -10.73
C LEU A 62 -3.94 -26.55 -10.12
N ASN A 63 -3.03 -27.36 -9.57
CA ASN A 63 -3.39 -28.60 -8.90
C ASN A 63 -3.78 -28.34 -7.45
N ILE A 64 -5.06 -28.00 -7.21
CA ILE A 64 -5.63 -27.72 -5.88
C ILE A 64 -5.55 -28.95 -4.94
N ARG A 65 -5.33 -30.16 -5.48
CA ARG A 65 -5.12 -31.39 -4.70
C ARG A 65 -3.70 -31.57 -4.19
N SER A 66 -2.75 -30.73 -4.62
CA SER A 66 -1.35 -30.84 -4.20
C SER A 66 -1.22 -30.70 -2.68
N PRO A 67 -0.40 -31.53 -2.01
CA PRO A 67 -0.16 -31.42 -0.58
C PRO A 67 0.45 -30.06 -0.19
N LYS A 68 1.16 -29.40 -1.13
CA LYS A 68 1.69 -28.04 -0.94
C LYS A 68 0.59 -27.01 -0.67
N ILE A 69 -0.63 -27.19 -1.19
CA ILE A 69 -1.73 -26.24 -1.01
C ILE A 69 -2.09 -26.07 0.47
N LYS A 70 -2.02 -27.15 1.26
CA LYS A 70 -2.29 -27.04 2.70
C LYS A 70 -1.21 -26.23 3.42
N ALA A 71 0.05 -26.40 3.05
CA ALA A 71 1.16 -25.60 3.59
C ALA A 71 0.95 -24.12 3.27
N LEU A 72 0.69 -23.79 2.00
CA LEU A 72 0.40 -22.41 1.57
C LEU A 72 -0.80 -21.79 2.32
N ILE A 73 -1.85 -22.57 2.59
CA ILE A 73 -2.98 -22.12 3.41
C ILE A 73 -2.51 -21.80 4.83
N HIS A 74 -1.71 -22.66 5.47
CA HIS A 74 -1.21 -22.38 6.81
C HIS A 74 -0.30 -21.15 6.85
N ASP A 75 0.62 -21.03 5.90
CA ASP A 75 1.58 -19.92 5.82
C ASP A 75 0.87 -18.57 5.66
N ALA A 76 -0.19 -18.52 4.86
CA ALA A 76 -1.01 -17.32 4.66
C ALA A 76 -1.63 -16.77 5.97
N PHE A 77 -1.85 -17.63 6.96
CA PHE A 77 -2.42 -17.24 8.27
C PHE A 77 -1.36 -16.97 9.34
N GLN A 78 -0.07 -17.21 9.05
CA GLN A 78 1.02 -16.82 9.94
C GLN A 78 1.36 -15.33 9.87
N GLU A 79 0.99 -14.65 8.77
CA GLU A 79 1.24 -13.21 8.60
C GLU A 79 0.29 -12.36 9.47
N PRO A 80 0.78 -11.64 10.49
CA PRO A 80 -0.02 -10.75 11.30
C PRO A 80 -0.53 -9.57 10.49
N GLY A 81 -1.77 -9.14 10.74
CA GLY A 81 -2.40 -8.10 9.92
C GLY A 81 -2.81 -8.55 8.51
N GLY A 82 -2.57 -9.82 8.17
CA GLY A 82 -2.99 -10.45 6.91
C GLY A 82 -4.40 -11.04 6.97
N LEU A 83 -4.64 -12.15 6.27
CA LEU A 83 -5.96 -12.79 6.16
C LEU A 83 -6.50 -13.30 7.50
N ASN A 84 -5.63 -13.57 8.46
CA ASN A 84 -6.00 -13.95 9.84
C ASN A 84 -6.71 -12.82 10.61
N THR A 85 -6.66 -11.59 10.12
CA THR A 85 -7.43 -10.45 10.64
C THR A 85 -8.88 -10.50 10.17
N LEU A 86 -9.14 -11.13 9.02
CA LEU A 86 -10.44 -11.13 8.38
C LEU A 86 -11.23 -12.41 8.65
N THR A 87 -10.58 -13.57 8.56
CA THR A 87 -11.24 -14.88 8.66
C THR A 87 -10.38 -15.87 9.45
N SER A 88 -10.91 -17.08 9.69
CA SER A 88 -10.18 -18.18 10.33
C SER A 88 -9.60 -19.16 9.31
N VAL A 89 -8.47 -19.77 9.66
CA VAL A 89 -7.85 -20.82 8.83
C VAL A 89 -8.76 -22.03 8.69
N GLN A 90 -9.52 -22.37 9.74
CA GLN A 90 -10.45 -23.50 9.75
C GLN A 90 -11.54 -23.33 8.69
N HIS A 91 -12.08 -22.12 8.53
CA HIS A 91 -13.07 -21.83 7.50
C HIS A 91 -12.51 -22.07 6.08
N ILE A 92 -11.27 -21.64 5.81
CA ILE A 92 -10.62 -21.88 4.51
C ILE A 92 -10.32 -23.36 4.28
N ILE A 93 -9.91 -24.10 5.32
CA ILE A 93 -9.69 -25.53 5.23
C ILE A 93 -11.00 -26.26 4.90
N GLU A 94 -12.13 -25.84 5.46
CA GLU A 94 -13.45 -26.38 5.12
C GLU A 94 -13.82 -26.12 3.67
N ILE A 95 -13.64 -24.89 3.18
CA ILE A 95 -13.82 -24.56 1.76
C ILE A 95 -12.93 -25.44 0.88
N HIS A 96 -11.66 -25.60 1.23
CA HIS A 96 -10.72 -26.46 0.49
C HIS A 96 -11.23 -27.90 0.43
N ARG A 97 -11.70 -28.47 1.54
CA ARG A 97 -12.28 -29.82 1.56
C ARG A 97 -13.52 -29.94 0.66
N THR A 98 -14.40 -28.93 0.64
CA THR A 98 -15.59 -28.92 -0.24
C THR A 98 -15.20 -28.83 -1.72
N VAL A 99 -14.18 -28.03 -2.07
CA VAL A 99 -13.65 -27.95 -3.44
C VAL A 99 -13.08 -29.30 -3.89
N LEU A 100 -12.43 -30.04 -2.98
CA LEU A 100 -11.90 -31.36 -3.29
C LEU A 100 -13.00 -32.43 -3.46
N ASN A 101 -14.12 -32.28 -2.74
CA ASN A 101 -15.25 -33.21 -2.70
C ASN A 101 -16.60 -32.51 -3.00
N PRO A 102 -16.84 -32.07 -4.24
CA PRO A 102 -18.00 -31.24 -4.60
C PRO A 102 -19.34 -31.98 -4.53
N GLN A 103 -19.34 -33.31 -4.31
CA GLN A 103 -20.56 -34.13 -4.24
C GLN A 103 -21.48 -33.74 -3.06
N GLN A 104 -20.96 -33.01 -2.07
CA GLN A 104 -21.72 -32.64 -0.86
C GLN A 104 -22.40 -31.27 -0.96
N ARG A 105 -21.84 -30.33 -1.74
CA ARG A 105 -22.34 -28.94 -1.85
C ARG A 105 -21.67 -28.22 -3.03
N LEU A 106 -22.44 -27.37 -3.72
CA LEU A 106 -21.90 -26.45 -4.73
C LEU A 106 -21.08 -25.33 -4.07
N VAL A 107 -19.81 -25.20 -4.48
CA VAL A 107 -18.91 -24.14 -4.02
C VAL A 107 -19.32 -22.81 -4.65
N GLN A 108 -19.52 -21.79 -3.82
CA GLN A 108 -19.90 -20.46 -4.26
C GLN A 108 -18.70 -19.69 -4.82
N PRO A 109 -18.90 -18.73 -5.74
CA PRO A 109 -17.83 -17.87 -6.22
C PRO A 109 -17.07 -17.12 -5.11
N THR A 110 -17.77 -16.75 -4.03
CA THR A 110 -17.19 -16.09 -2.86
C THR A 110 -16.22 -16.99 -2.11
N GLU A 111 -16.59 -18.26 -1.89
CA GLU A 111 -15.74 -19.28 -1.26
C GLU A 111 -14.51 -19.59 -2.12
N LEU A 112 -14.70 -19.75 -3.44
CA LEU A 112 -13.60 -19.98 -4.36
C LEU A 112 -12.63 -18.79 -4.39
N SER A 113 -13.14 -17.56 -4.34
CA SER A 113 -12.34 -16.35 -4.26
C SER A 113 -11.50 -16.32 -2.98
N LEU A 114 -12.10 -16.62 -1.82
CA LEU A 114 -11.38 -16.68 -0.54
C LEU A 114 -10.25 -17.70 -0.60
N LEU A 115 -10.52 -18.91 -1.09
CA LEU A 115 -9.50 -19.96 -1.24
C LEU A 115 -8.36 -19.53 -2.17
N LEU A 116 -8.68 -18.95 -3.34
CA LEU A 116 -7.67 -18.46 -4.29
C LEU A 116 -6.82 -17.34 -3.70
N VAL A 117 -7.43 -16.40 -2.98
CA VAL A 117 -6.73 -15.33 -2.27
C VAL A 117 -5.77 -15.92 -1.23
N THR A 118 -6.24 -16.88 -0.42
CA THR A 118 -5.39 -17.53 0.59
C THR A 118 -4.20 -18.26 -0.03
N ILE A 119 -4.44 -19.10 -1.04
CA ILE A 119 -3.36 -19.86 -1.69
C ILE A 119 -2.35 -18.89 -2.33
N THR A 120 -2.83 -17.83 -2.96
CA THR A 120 -1.94 -16.84 -3.58
C THR A 120 -1.15 -16.07 -2.54
N TRP A 121 -1.75 -15.74 -1.39
CA TRP A 121 -1.03 -15.13 -0.29
C TRP A 121 0.09 -16.03 0.23
N GLY A 122 -0.19 -17.32 0.43
CA GLY A 122 0.83 -18.31 0.78
C GLY A 122 1.94 -18.40 -0.28
N ALA A 123 1.57 -18.37 -1.56
CA ALA A 123 2.52 -18.38 -2.68
C ALA A 123 3.43 -17.14 -2.74
N ILE A 124 2.99 -15.99 -2.21
CA ILE A 124 3.85 -14.81 -2.06
C ILE A 124 4.91 -15.07 -0.99
N LEU A 125 4.54 -15.73 0.10
CA LEU A 125 5.43 -16.05 1.22
C LEU A 125 6.38 -17.20 0.90
N ASP A 126 5.96 -18.17 0.08
CA ASP A 126 6.77 -19.31 -0.35
C ASP A 126 7.73 -18.92 -1.50
N THR A 127 9.01 -18.78 -1.18
CA THR A 127 10.08 -18.48 -2.13
C THR A 127 10.41 -19.63 -3.07
N ASP A 128 10.10 -20.87 -2.69
CA ASP A 128 10.46 -22.10 -3.41
C ASP A 128 9.37 -22.55 -4.38
N LEU A 129 8.18 -21.92 -4.32
CA LEU A 129 7.11 -22.21 -5.25
C LEU A 129 7.47 -21.75 -6.67
N ASP A 130 7.26 -22.66 -7.63
CA ASP A 130 7.63 -22.46 -9.01
C ASP A 130 6.88 -21.31 -9.68
N SER A 131 7.54 -20.66 -10.64
CA SER A 131 7.00 -19.50 -11.35
C SER A 131 5.76 -19.83 -12.19
N PHE A 132 5.61 -21.07 -12.68
CA PHE A 132 4.42 -21.48 -13.44
C PHE A 132 3.17 -21.52 -12.58
N THR A 133 3.27 -22.07 -11.36
CA THR A 133 2.16 -22.07 -10.39
C THR A 133 1.78 -20.65 -9.99
N LYS A 134 2.77 -19.78 -9.75
CA LYS A 134 2.55 -18.36 -9.45
C LYS A 134 1.83 -17.63 -10.61
N ALA A 135 2.23 -17.87 -11.86
CA ALA A 135 1.54 -17.32 -13.04
C ALA A 135 0.10 -17.83 -13.18
N ALA A 136 -0.13 -19.13 -12.97
CA ALA A 136 -1.46 -19.73 -13.02
C ALA A 136 -2.40 -19.15 -11.94
N LEU A 137 -1.87 -18.88 -10.74
CA LEU A 137 -2.60 -18.20 -9.67
C LEU A 137 -2.98 -16.78 -10.07
N ALA A 138 -2.06 -16.01 -10.66
CA ALA A 138 -2.35 -14.66 -11.16
C ALA A 138 -3.47 -14.66 -12.22
N ASP A 139 -3.46 -15.61 -13.15
CA ASP A 139 -4.53 -15.76 -14.16
C ASP A 139 -5.88 -16.17 -13.55
N ALA A 140 -5.86 -17.02 -12.52
CA ALA A 140 -7.06 -17.40 -11.79
C ALA A 140 -7.66 -16.22 -11.03
N LEU A 141 -6.80 -15.39 -10.41
CA LEU A 141 -7.22 -14.18 -9.68
C LEU A 141 -7.90 -13.15 -10.60
N ASP A 142 -7.38 -12.91 -11.79
CA ASP A 142 -8.01 -11.98 -12.74
C ASP A 142 -9.44 -12.43 -13.13
N LYS A 143 -9.61 -13.75 -13.32
CA LYS A 143 -10.90 -14.34 -13.68
C LYS A 143 -11.88 -14.25 -12.52
N ILE A 144 -11.47 -14.65 -11.32
CA ILE A 144 -12.35 -14.64 -10.15
C ILE A 144 -12.70 -13.22 -9.71
N THR A 145 -11.78 -12.25 -9.87
CA THR A 145 -12.03 -10.83 -9.58
C THR A 145 -13.17 -10.29 -10.44
N LYS A 146 -13.14 -10.54 -11.76
CA LYS A 146 -14.22 -10.11 -12.67
C LYS A 146 -15.55 -10.77 -12.32
N LEU A 147 -15.52 -12.07 -11.99
CA LEU A 147 -16.72 -12.80 -11.58
C LEU A 147 -17.30 -12.24 -10.27
N LEU A 148 -16.45 -11.99 -9.28
CA LEU A 148 -16.86 -11.52 -7.96
C LEU A 148 -17.45 -10.11 -8.00
N ILE A 149 -16.87 -9.19 -8.79
CA ILE A 149 -17.40 -7.83 -8.97
C ILE A 149 -18.84 -7.88 -9.51
N GLY A 150 -19.11 -8.74 -10.48
CA GLY A 150 -20.43 -8.93 -11.09
C GLY A 150 -21.39 -9.82 -10.29
N TYR A 151 -20.96 -10.39 -9.16
CA TYR A 151 -21.79 -11.28 -8.36
C TYR A 151 -22.86 -10.51 -7.57
N VAL A 152 -23.90 -11.18 -7.10
CA VAL A 152 -24.98 -10.55 -6.31
C VAL A 152 -24.44 -10.00 -4.99
N ASP A 153 -24.91 -8.82 -4.59
CA ASP A 153 -24.51 -8.18 -3.33
C ASP A 153 -24.95 -9.02 -2.13
N SER A 154 -23.98 -9.44 -1.33
CA SER A 154 -24.18 -10.22 -0.11
C SER A 154 -23.04 -9.96 0.87
N VAL A 155 -23.24 -10.32 2.15
CA VAL A 155 -22.20 -10.25 3.18
C VAL A 155 -20.98 -11.09 2.76
N ASP A 156 -21.20 -12.29 2.21
CA ASP A 156 -20.10 -13.16 1.74
C ASP A 156 -19.33 -12.54 0.57
N LYS A 157 -20.02 -11.86 -0.35
CA LYS A 157 -19.37 -11.11 -1.45
C LYS A 157 -18.52 -9.99 -0.88
N PHE A 158 -19.04 -9.23 0.08
CA PHE A 158 -18.30 -8.14 0.72
C PHE A 158 -17.01 -8.66 1.38
N LEU A 159 -17.10 -9.72 2.18
CA LEU A 159 -15.93 -10.32 2.83
C LEU A 159 -14.90 -10.85 1.81
N ALA A 160 -15.36 -11.53 0.76
CA ALA A 160 -14.48 -12.01 -0.31
C ALA A 160 -13.81 -10.87 -1.09
N LEU A 161 -14.53 -9.77 -1.35
CA LEU A 161 -13.98 -8.58 -2.00
C LEU A 161 -12.92 -7.90 -1.14
N VAL A 162 -13.14 -7.79 0.18
CA VAL A 162 -12.16 -7.22 1.10
C VAL A 162 -10.92 -8.11 1.21
N ALA A 163 -11.07 -9.43 1.22
CA ALA A 163 -9.93 -10.35 1.15
C ALA A 163 -9.10 -10.15 -0.13
N MET A 164 -9.78 -10.03 -1.28
CA MET A 164 -9.16 -9.74 -2.57
C MET A 164 -8.46 -8.36 -2.55
N LEU A 165 -9.07 -7.37 -1.90
CA LEU A 165 -8.53 -6.04 -1.75
C LEU A 165 -7.21 -6.03 -0.96
N CYS A 166 -7.12 -6.78 0.16
CA CYS A 166 -5.87 -6.94 0.92
C CYS A 166 -4.75 -7.50 0.04
N LEU A 167 -5.06 -8.55 -0.74
CA LEU A 167 -4.08 -9.17 -1.63
C LEU A 167 -3.66 -8.21 -2.75
N ALA A 168 -4.62 -7.45 -3.30
CA ALA A 168 -4.39 -6.47 -4.33
C ALA A 168 -3.50 -5.32 -3.87
N GLU A 169 -3.67 -4.84 -2.63
CA GLU A 169 -2.79 -3.84 -2.00
C GLU A 169 -1.36 -4.38 -1.94
N ARG A 170 -1.17 -5.60 -1.41
CA ARG A 170 0.15 -6.23 -1.26
C ARG A 170 0.88 -6.44 -2.59
N MET A 171 0.16 -6.90 -3.60
CA MET A 171 0.70 -7.16 -4.94
C MET A 171 0.81 -5.91 -5.83
N ASN A 172 0.29 -4.77 -5.36
CA ASN A 172 0.11 -3.54 -6.14
C ASN A 172 -0.59 -3.82 -7.49
N GLN A 173 -1.77 -4.45 -7.43
CA GLN A 173 -2.58 -4.77 -8.61
C GLN A 173 -3.13 -3.51 -9.27
N LYS A 174 -3.25 -3.53 -10.61
CA LYS A 174 -3.81 -2.41 -11.38
C LYS A 174 -5.29 -2.19 -11.06
N GLU A 175 -5.99 -3.25 -10.67
CA GLU A 175 -7.40 -3.30 -10.34
C GLU A 175 -7.72 -2.78 -8.94
N LEU A 176 -6.73 -2.36 -8.15
CA LEU A 176 -6.90 -1.95 -6.75
C LEU A 176 -8.00 -0.87 -6.59
N HIS A 177 -8.03 0.14 -7.47
CA HIS A 177 -9.08 1.16 -7.44
C HIS A 177 -10.48 0.59 -7.70
N THR A 178 -10.59 -0.30 -8.69
CA THR A 178 -11.86 -0.97 -9.02
C THR A 178 -12.36 -1.82 -7.86
N LEU A 179 -11.45 -2.51 -7.16
CA LEU A 179 -11.77 -3.29 -5.97
C LEU A 179 -12.24 -2.40 -4.81
N ILE A 180 -11.58 -1.26 -4.57
CA ILE A 180 -12.03 -0.27 -3.57
C ILE A 180 -13.46 0.18 -3.87
N LEU A 181 -13.75 0.55 -5.12
CA LEU A 181 -15.09 0.96 -5.55
C LEU A 181 -16.12 -0.17 -5.39
N ALA A 182 -15.77 -1.40 -5.76
CA ALA A 182 -16.66 -2.55 -5.62
C ALA A 182 -16.96 -2.85 -4.14
N CYS A 183 -15.95 -2.79 -3.26
CA CYS A 183 -16.11 -2.97 -1.82
C CYS A 183 -17.02 -1.87 -1.23
N ALA A 184 -16.73 -0.60 -1.52
CA ALA A 184 -17.51 0.52 -1.02
C ALA A 184 -18.96 0.50 -1.53
N GLY A 185 -19.16 0.17 -2.82
CA GLY A 185 -20.47 -0.01 -3.41
C GLY A 185 -21.27 -1.12 -2.72
N THR A 186 -20.66 -2.31 -2.56
CA THR A 186 -21.30 -3.45 -1.88
C THR A 186 -21.65 -3.11 -0.43
N ALA A 187 -20.73 -2.48 0.31
CA ALA A 187 -20.96 -2.06 1.69
C ALA A 187 -22.10 -1.04 1.82
N SER A 188 -22.20 -0.10 0.87
CA SER A 188 -23.27 0.89 0.81
C SER A 188 -24.62 0.25 0.49
N CYS A 189 -24.69 -0.63 -0.52
CA CYS A 189 -25.90 -1.38 -0.87
C CYS A 189 -26.46 -2.17 0.31
N LEU A 190 -25.58 -2.80 1.09
CA LEU A 190 -25.93 -3.60 2.26
C LEU A 190 -26.07 -2.77 3.55
N LYS A 191 -25.83 -1.46 3.50
CA LYS A 191 -25.85 -0.53 4.64
C LYS A 191 -24.99 -1.00 5.83
N LEU A 192 -23.81 -1.55 5.55
CA LEU A 192 -22.91 -2.13 6.57
C LEU A 192 -22.30 -1.09 7.53
N HIS A 193 -22.48 0.20 7.26
CA HIS A 193 -22.11 1.28 8.19
C HIS A 193 -23.04 1.37 9.41
N ILE A 194 -24.20 0.69 9.38
CA ILE A 194 -25.18 0.71 10.48
C ILE A 194 -25.05 -0.57 11.28
N GLY A 195 -24.52 -0.49 12.50
CA GLY A 195 -24.26 -1.68 13.34
C GLY A 195 -25.49 -2.55 13.66
N SER A 196 -26.70 -1.97 13.71
CA SER A 196 -27.94 -2.76 13.84
C SER A 196 -28.27 -3.56 12.56
N VAL A 197 -27.97 -3.01 11.38
CA VAL A 197 -28.14 -3.71 10.10
C VAL A 197 -27.14 -4.85 9.97
N VAL A 198 -25.88 -4.64 10.39
CA VAL A 198 -24.85 -5.70 10.40
C VAL A 198 -25.32 -6.88 11.24
N ARG A 199 -25.76 -6.63 12.48
CA ARG A 199 -26.27 -7.69 13.38
C ARG A 199 -27.50 -8.41 12.83
N ALA A 200 -28.37 -7.73 12.08
CA ALA A 200 -29.55 -8.33 11.48
C ALA A 200 -29.26 -9.10 10.18
N SER A 201 -28.21 -8.72 9.44
CA SER A 201 -27.90 -9.27 8.11
C SER A 201 -26.90 -10.42 8.15
N CYS A 202 -26.15 -10.57 9.25
CA CYS A 202 -25.17 -11.63 9.44
C CYS A 202 -25.81 -12.89 10.05
N LEU A 203 -25.28 -14.05 9.66
CA LEU A 203 -25.74 -15.36 10.11
C LEU A 203 -25.25 -15.71 11.54
N SER A 204 -24.22 -15.00 12.02
CA SER A 204 -23.63 -15.22 13.33
C SER A 204 -22.90 -13.97 13.83
N GLU A 205 -22.64 -13.93 15.15
CA GLU A 205 -21.81 -12.90 15.78
C GLU A 205 -20.37 -12.89 15.22
N GLU A 206 -19.82 -14.05 14.87
CA GLU A 206 -18.50 -14.11 14.23
C GLU A 206 -18.53 -13.45 12.85
N GLN A 207 -19.55 -13.71 12.03
CA GLN A 207 -19.67 -13.07 10.72
C GLN A 207 -19.88 -11.54 10.86
N ALA A 208 -20.62 -11.10 11.87
CA ALA A 208 -20.76 -9.67 12.20
C ALA A 208 -19.39 -9.05 12.56
N ALA A 209 -18.61 -9.71 13.42
CA ALA A 209 -17.25 -9.27 13.76
C ALA A 209 -16.32 -9.23 12.54
N GLN A 210 -16.44 -10.20 11.62
CA GLN A 210 -15.71 -10.21 10.35
C GLN A 210 -16.07 -9.00 9.48
N VAL A 211 -17.36 -8.64 9.41
CA VAL A 211 -17.83 -7.46 8.68
C VAL A 211 -17.27 -6.17 9.28
N GLU A 212 -17.26 -6.04 10.60
CA GLU A 212 -16.68 -4.88 11.29
C GLU A 212 -15.17 -4.75 11.01
N ARG A 213 -14.42 -5.86 11.11
CA ARG A 213 -13.00 -5.89 10.75
C ARG A 213 -12.79 -5.55 9.27
N ALA A 214 -13.64 -6.07 8.39
CA ALA A 214 -13.59 -5.80 6.95
C ALA A 214 -13.86 -4.33 6.61
N MET A 215 -14.77 -3.66 7.33
CA MET A 215 -15.00 -2.22 7.20
C MET A 215 -13.78 -1.40 7.60
N CYS A 216 -13.10 -1.76 8.70
CA CYS A 216 -11.84 -1.15 9.10
C CYS A 216 -10.73 -1.36 8.05
N ILE A 217 -10.65 -2.57 7.48
CA ILE A 217 -9.70 -2.90 6.40
C ILE A 217 -9.94 -2.04 5.18
N LEU A 218 -11.17 -2.03 4.68
CA LEU A 218 -11.54 -1.23 3.54
C LEU A 218 -11.21 0.26 3.76
N TYR A 219 -11.52 0.78 4.95
CA TYR A 219 -11.23 2.16 5.32
C TYR A 219 -9.73 2.46 5.28
N TYR A 220 -8.87 1.63 5.89
CA TYR A 220 -7.45 1.94 5.90
C TYR A 220 -6.79 1.82 4.53
N ILE A 221 -7.20 0.85 3.70
CA ILE A 221 -6.67 0.68 2.34
C ILE A 221 -7.08 1.87 1.49
N GLU A 222 -8.35 2.27 1.56
CA GLU A 222 -8.87 3.37 0.77
C GLU A 222 -8.24 4.71 1.15
N LYS A 223 -7.98 4.99 2.44
CA LYS A 223 -7.31 6.23 2.88
C LYS A 223 -5.84 6.27 2.48
N SER A 224 -5.13 5.15 2.63
CA SER A 224 -3.75 5.02 2.16
C SER A 224 -3.67 5.23 0.65
N TYR A 225 -4.56 4.57 -0.11
CA TYR A 225 -4.69 4.71 -1.56
C TYR A 225 -4.99 6.16 -1.97
N ALA A 226 -5.93 6.82 -1.28
CA ALA A 226 -6.30 8.20 -1.57
C ALA A 226 -5.15 9.18 -1.28
N LEU A 227 -4.35 8.94 -0.25
CA LEU A 227 -3.16 9.74 0.04
C LEU A 227 -2.13 9.57 -1.08
N ARG A 228 -1.80 8.31 -1.41
CA ARG A 228 -0.81 7.90 -2.42
C ARG A 228 -1.11 8.49 -3.80
N TRP A 229 -2.32 8.29 -4.27
CA TRP A 229 -2.74 8.64 -5.63
C TRP A 229 -3.50 9.95 -5.73
N GLN A 230 -3.67 10.65 -4.62
CA GLN A 230 -4.38 11.93 -4.52
C GLN A 230 -5.82 11.85 -5.06
N THR A 231 -6.51 10.74 -4.77
CA THR A 231 -7.90 10.52 -5.17
C THR A 231 -8.88 11.06 -4.14
N LEU A 232 -10.16 11.12 -4.52
CA LEU A 232 -11.23 11.45 -3.58
C LEU A 232 -11.42 10.33 -2.56
N THR A 233 -11.76 10.72 -1.34
CA THR A 233 -12.10 9.79 -0.27
C THR A 233 -13.55 9.35 -0.40
N LEU A 234 -13.81 8.05 -0.31
CA LEU A 234 -15.12 7.45 -0.52
C LEU A 234 -15.86 7.14 0.78
N ILE A 235 -15.13 6.72 1.80
CA ILE A 235 -15.71 6.20 3.05
C ILE A 235 -15.50 7.22 4.16
N SER A 236 -16.55 7.52 4.90
CA SER A 236 -16.50 8.49 5.99
C SER A 236 -16.04 7.82 7.29
N LYS A 237 -15.49 8.61 8.23
CA LYS A 237 -15.07 8.10 9.54
C LYS A 237 -16.26 7.55 10.34
N GLU A 238 -17.43 8.15 10.18
CA GLU A 238 -18.68 7.78 10.83
C GLU A 238 -19.20 6.42 10.37
N SER A 239 -18.66 5.89 9.27
CA SER A 239 -19.00 4.57 8.74
C SER A 239 -18.26 3.42 9.43
N LEU A 240 -17.29 3.74 10.30
CA LEU A 240 -16.56 2.74 11.07
C LEU A 240 -17.41 2.25 12.25
N PRO A 241 -17.29 0.96 12.62
CA PRO A 241 -17.90 0.47 13.84
C PRO A 241 -17.44 1.34 15.02
N ALA A 242 -18.37 1.64 15.94
CA ALA A 242 -18.00 2.28 17.18
C ALA A 242 -16.89 1.45 17.79
N VAL A 243 -15.74 2.06 18.05
CA VAL A 243 -14.65 1.41 18.76
C VAL A 243 -15.15 1.22 20.18
N GLU A 244 -15.95 0.19 20.39
CA GLU A 244 -16.14 -0.34 21.73
C GLU A 244 -14.74 -0.77 22.13
N THR A 245 -14.22 -0.08 23.14
CA THR A 245 -13.12 -0.51 24.00
C THR A 245 -13.50 -1.82 24.69
N ARG A 246 -13.89 -2.84 23.92
CA ARG A 246 -14.20 -4.16 24.41
C ARG A 246 -12.88 -4.89 24.54
N THR A 247 -12.54 -5.05 25.81
CA THR A 247 -11.52 -5.90 26.39
C THR A 247 -10.08 -5.47 26.15
N ASP A 248 -9.59 -4.76 27.16
CA ASP A 248 -8.27 -4.94 27.76
C ASP A 248 -7.69 -6.32 27.39
N PRO A 249 -6.61 -6.38 26.58
CA PRO A 249 -6.01 -7.65 26.24
C PRO A 249 -5.31 -8.15 27.49
N THR A 250 -6.00 -8.97 28.27
CA THR A 250 -5.30 -9.96 29.09
C THR A 250 -4.28 -10.63 28.17
N LEU A 251 -2.99 -10.50 28.52
CA LEU A 251 -1.84 -10.90 27.71
C LEU A 251 -2.00 -12.32 27.14
N ARG A 252 -2.58 -12.45 25.95
CA ARG A 252 -2.37 -13.59 25.07
C ARG A 252 -1.46 -13.11 23.94
N LYS A 253 -0.20 -13.54 24.00
CA LYS A 253 0.83 -13.30 23.00
C LYS A 253 0.64 -14.24 21.79
N ASP A 254 -0.58 -14.31 21.27
CA ASP A 254 -0.92 -15.14 20.11
C ASP A 254 -1.03 -14.26 18.86
N THR A 255 -0.77 -14.85 17.68
CA THR A 255 -0.80 -14.15 16.37
C THR A 255 -2.10 -13.38 16.12
N SER A 256 -3.24 -13.86 16.62
CA SER A 256 -4.54 -13.19 16.46
C SER A 256 -4.66 -11.88 17.23
N ALA A 257 -4.07 -11.80 18.43
CA ALA A 257 -4.06 -10.58 19.23
C ALA A 257 -3.21 -9.50 18.55
N ILE A 258 -2.06 -9.90 18.00
CA ILE A 258 -1.18 -9.01 17.22
C ILE A 258 -1.90 -8.52 15.96
N SER A 259 -2.60 -9.39 15.23
CA SER A 259 -3.38 -8.98 14.05
C SER A 259 -4.45 -7.93 14.38
N LEU A 260 -5.13 -8.06 15.50
CA LEU A 260 -6.12 -7.06 15.93
C LEU A 260 -5.47 -5.74 16.35
N GLN A 261 -4.32 -5.78 17.04
CA GLN A 261 -3.55 -4.58 17.35
C GLN A 261 -3.08 -3.86 16.08
N LEU A 262 -2.57 -4.61 15.09
CA LEU A 262 -2.17 -4.08 13.80
C LEU A 262 -3.35 -3.49 13.01
N LEU A 263 -4.53 -4.11 13.09
CA LEU A 263 -5.75 -3.54 12.51
C LEU A 263 -6.06 -2.16 13.11
N HIS A 264 -6.07 -2.04 14.43
CA HIS A 264 -6.29 -0.75 15.10
C HIS A 264 -5.22 0.28 14.75
N ALA A 265 -3.96 -0.14 14.71
CA ALA A 265 -2.84 0.70 14.32
C ALA A 265 -2.99 1.22 12.87
N ARG A 266 -3.39 0.37 11.92
CA ARG A 266 -3.65 0.74 10.52
C ARG A 266 -4.87 1.65 10.39
N THR A 267 -5.91 1.47 11.20
CA THR A 267 -7.05 2.40 11.26
C THR A 267 -6.63 3.78 11.79
N ARG A 268 -5.77 3.84 12.82
CA ARG A 268 -5.19 5.12 13.30
C ARG A 268 -4.36 5.80 12.22
N TYR A 269 -3.52 5.05 11.52
CA TYR A 269 -2.77 5.56 10.36
C TYR A 269 -3.69 6.15 9.28
N ALA A 270 -4.81 5.49 8.99
CA ALA A 270 -5.77 5.95 8.02
C ALA A 270 -6.43 7.29 8.40
N HIS A 271 -6.61 7.57 9.70
CA HIS A 271 -7.02 8.90 10.17
C HIS A 271 -5.95 9.95 9.93
N LEU A 272 -4.67 9.63 10.15
CA LEU A 272 -3.56 10.53 9.83
C LEU A 272 -3.53 10.82 8.32
N CYS A 273 -3.69 9.80 7.48
CA CYS A 273 -3.81 9.96 6.03
C CYS A 273 -4.95 10.90 5.64
N LEU A 274 -6.12 10.74 6.25
CA LEU A 274 -7.27 11.63 6.02
C LEU A 274 -6.94 13.07 6.36
N HIS A 275 -6.36 13.33 7.53
CA HIS A 275 -5.99 14.70 7.92
C HIS A 275 -4.94 15.32 6.98
N ILE A 276 -3.98 14.54 6.46
CA ILE A 276 -3.02 15.02 5.46
C ILE A 276 -3.75 15.40 4.15
N ILE A 277 -4.69 14.56 3.69
CA ILE A 277 -5.50 14.82 2.49
C ILE A 277 -6.37 16.08 2.68
N GLU A 278 -6.98 16.26 3.85
CA GLU A 278 -7.80 17.43 4.18
C GLU A 278 -6.96 18.70 4.27
N LEU A 279 -5.79 18.63 4.92
CA LEU A 279 -4.86 19.75 5.04
C LEU A 279 -4.45 20.28 3.65
N ARG A 280 -4.19 19.37 2.70
CA ARG A 280 -3.88 19.70 1.30
C ARG A 280 -5.02 20.46 0.60
N LYS A 281 -6.29 20.22 0.97
CA LYS A 281 -7.45 20.94 0.39
C LYS A 281 -7.59 22.36 0.96
N THR A 282 -7.15 22.58 2.20
CA THR A 282 -7.32 23.83 2.94
C THR A 282 -6.10 24.75 2.91
N ALA A 283 -5.12 24.47 2.05
CA ALA A 283 -3.92 25.29 1.93
C ALA A 283 -4.29 26.66 1.34
N ASP A 284 -4.59 27.62 2.22
CA ASP A 284 -4.84 29.03 1.91
C ASP A 284 -3.64 29.86 2.40
N GLU A 285 -3.15 30.74 1.52
CA GLU A 285 -1.94 31.54 1.72
C GLU A 285 -2.05 32.52 2.92
N ASN A 286 -3.28 32.84 3.33
CA ASN A 286 -3.55 33.85 4.36
C ASN A 286 -3.36 33.36 5.81
N ALA A 287 -3.15 32.06 6.05
CA ALA A 287 -3.07 31.47 7.40
C ALA A 287 -1.80 30.61 7.65
N LEU A 288 -0.66 31.02 7.09
CA LEU A 288 0.60 30.26 7.08
C LEU A 288 1.04 29.73 8.46
N ALA A 289 0.92 30.53 9.52
CA ALA A 289 1.33 30.10 10.87
C ALA A 289 0.46 28.97 11.44
N SER A 290 -0.86 29.05 11.26
CA SER A 290 -1.79 27.98 11.64
C SER A 290 -1.57 26.73 10.79
N PHE A 291 -1.29 26.92 9.50
CA PHE A 291 -0.99 25.83 8.58
C PHE A 291 0.28 25.07 8.98
N MET A 292 1.35 25.78 9.31
CA MET A 292 2.61 25.19 9.77
C MET A 292 2.45 24.44 11.10
N GLY A 293 1.68 25.00 12.04
CA GLY A 293 1.36 24.31 13.29
C GLY A 293 0.69 22.95 13.06
N LYS A 294 -0.27 22.88 12.12
CA LYS A 294 -0.95 21.62 11.75
C LYS A 294 -0.01 20.61 11.09
N ILE A 295 0.94 21.06 10.25
CA ILE A 295 1.93 20.16 9.66
C ILE A 295 2.81 19.55 10.74
N THR A 296 3.32 20.38 11.66
CA THR A 296 4.17 19.90 12.76
C THR A 296 3.42 18.93 13.67
N GLU A 297 2.17 19.24 14.03
CA GLU A 297 1.31 18.36 14.83
C GLU A 297 1.11 17.00 14.17
N LEU A 298 0.80 16.97 12.86
CA LEU A 298 0.65 15.72 12.11
C LEU A 298 1.95 14.94 11.96
N ALA A 299 3.09 15.63 11.81
CA ALA A 299 4.40 14.98 11.75
C ALA A 299 4.74 14.31 13.09
N THR A 300 4.49 14.99 14.22
CA THR A 300 4.63 14.39 15.56
C THR A 300 3.70 13.19 15.74
N ALA A 301 2.42 13.33 15.38
CA ALA A 301 1.46 12.22 15.49
C ALA A 301 1.82 11.00 14.62
N LEU A 302 2.42 11.22 13.44
CA LEU A 302 2.98 10.15 12.61
C LEU A 302 4.18 9.47 13.27
N ASN A 303 5.07 10.24 13.90
CA ASN A 303 6.23 9.70 14.61
C ASN A 303 5.80 8.86 15.82
N ASP A 304 4.90 9.39 16.65
CA ASP A 304 4.34 8.68 17.81
C ASP A 304 3.65 7.37 17.39
N TRP A 305 2.92 7.40 16.27
CA TRP A 305 2.31 6.20 15.68
C TRP A 305 3.36 5.17 15.26
N HIS A 306 4.43 5.61 14.61
CA HIS A 306 5.51 4.74 14.13
C HIS A 306 6.30 4.11 15.29
N GLU A 307 6.69 4.91 16.28
CA GLU A 307 7.41 4.45 17.48
C GLU A 307 6.58 3.43 18.27
N LEU A 308 5.32 3.75 18.57
CA LEU A 308 4.43 2.87 19.31
C LEU A 308 4.30 1.49 18.68
N ILE A 309 4.16 1.40 17.35
CA ILE A 309 4.04 0.11 16.67
C ILE A 309 5.36 -0.63 16.67
N THR A 310 6.46 0.07 16.45
CA THR A 310 7.80 -0.52 16.41
C THR A 310 8.18 -1.12 17.77
N GLU A 311 7.85 -0.43 18.86
CA GLU A 311 8.00 -0.94 20.23
C GLU A 311 7.14 -2.18 20.48
N ASN A 312 5.87 -2.13 20.10
CA ASN A 312 4.95 -3.27 20.26
C ASN A 312 5.40 -4.51 19.47
N LEU A 313 5.90 -4.31 18.24
CA LEU A 313 6.44 -5.40 17.42
C LEU A 313 7.73 -5.98 18.02
N SER A 314 8.59 -5.13 18.58
CA SER A 314 9.83 -5.57 19.25
C SER A 314 9.54 -6.41 20.50
N MET A 315 8.41 -6.16 21.17
CA MET A 315 7.95 -6.92 22.34
C MET A 315 7.13 -8.17 22.01
N SER A 316 6.85 -8.41 20.72
CA SER A 316 6.03 -9.52 20.26
C SER A 316 6.80 -10.85 20.17
N SER A 317 6.07 -11.97 20.21
CA SER A 317 6.61 -13.34 20.04
C SER A 317 6.71 -13.77 18.56
N LEU A 318 6.69 -12.83 17.62
CA LEU A 318 6.70 -13.13 16.20
C LEU A 318 8.03 -13.77 15.76
N GLU A 319 7.94 -14.67 14.79
CA GLU A 319 9.10 -15.17 14.08
C GLU A 319 9.88 -14.01 13.43
N GLU A 320 11.22 -14.06 13.46
CA GLU A 320 12.10 -12.97 13.04
C GLU A 320 11.79 -12.47 11.62
N HIS A 321 11.58 -13.39 10.66
CA HIS A 321 11.26 -13.01 9.29
C HIS A 321 9.91 -12.29 9.20
N THR A 322 8.92 -12.75 9.94
CA THR A 322 7.57 -12.16 9.97
C THR A 322 7.61 -10.78 10.62
N ALA A 323 8.28 -10.63 11.76
CA ALA A 323 8.49 -9.34 12.41
C ALA A 323 9.17 -8.34 11.46
N ARG A 324 10.24 -8.77 10.76
CA ARG A 324 10.95 -7.94 9.79
C ARG A 324 10.05 -7.43 8.67
N ARG A 325 9.16 -8.26 8.13
CA ARG A 325 8.19 -7.86 7.08
C ARG A 325 7.21 -6.81 7.60
N VAL A 326 6.60 -7.05 8.76
CA VAL A 326 5.61 -6.11 9.34
C VAL A 326 6.26 -4.78 9.71
N THR A 327 7.44 -4.80 10.34
CA THR A 327 8.21 -3.57 10.64
C THR A 327 8.50 -2.78 9.37
N ARG A 328 8.83 -3.47 8.27
CA ARG A 328 9.07 -2.80 6.99
C ARG A 328 7.83 -2.17 6.38
N GLN A 329 6.68 -2.83 6.46
CA GLN A 329 5.41 -2.25 6.02
C GLN A 329 5.12 -0.95 6.79
N VAL A 330 5.30 -0.98 8.11
CA VAL A 330 5.11 0.19 8.99
C VAL A 330 6.08 1.31 8.62
N PHE A 331 7.35 0.99 8.37
CA PHE A 331 8.37 1.92 7.89
C PHE A 331 8.00 2.57 6.55
N CYS A 332 7.51 1.79 5.58
CA CYS A 332 7.05 2.30 4.29
C CYS A 332 5.89 3.29 4.43
N LEU A 333 4.88 2.93 5.24
CA LEU A 333 3.69 3.76 5.47
C LEU A 333 4.04 5.07 6.17
N TYR A 334 4.94 5.02 7.16
CA TYR A 334 5.45 6.18 7.87
C TYR A 334 6.10 7.17 6.90
N HIS A 335 7.12 6.73 6.16
CA HIS A 335 7.85 7.60 5.25
C HIS A 335 7.01 8.07 4.08
N GLU A 336 6.12 7.23 3.53
CA GLU A 336 5.19 7.66 2.50
C GLU A 336 4.30 8.82 2.97
N ALA A 337 3.66 8.67 4.13
CA ALA A 337 2.79 9.71 4.68
C ALA A 337 3.56 10.97 5.05
N LEU A 338 4.74 10.83 5.66
CA LEU A 338 5.59 11.94 6.03
C LEU A 338 6.06 12.73 4.81
N LEU A 339 6.53 12.05 3.75
CA LEU A 339 6.93 12.67 2.50
C LEU A 339 5.76 13.38 1.82
N HIS A 340 4.56 12.78 1.83
CA HIS A 340 3.35 13.46 1.35
C HIS A 340 3.02 14.70 2.18
N LEU A 341 3.10 14.65 3.50
CA LEU A 341 2.80 15.76 4.40
C LEU A 341 3.76 16.95 4.16
N VAL A 342 5.07 16.70 4.17
CA VAL A 342 6.08 17.76 3.98
C VAL A 342 6.11 18.28 2.53
N SER A 343 5.63 17.50 1.56
CA SER A 343 5.50 17.97 0.17
C SER A 343 4.42 19.03 -0.01
N ILE A 344 3.36 19.03 0.82
CA ILE A 344 2.27 20.02 0.76
C ILE A 344 2.84 21.43 0.94
N TYR A 345 3.80 21.60 1.83
CA TYR A 345 4.38 22.90 2.12
C TYR A 345 5.33 23.38 1.03
N SER A 346 5.99 22.43 0.35
CA SER A 346 7.05 22.74 -0.60
C SER A 346 6.52 23.52 -1.81
N SER A 347 5.23 23.38 -2.15
CA SER A 347 4.57 24.12 -3.25
C SER A 347 4.35 25.61 -2.95
N HIS A 348 4.48 26.06 -1.70
CA HIS A 348 3.95 27.36 -1.28
C HIS A 348 4.92 28.54 -1.21
N GLN A 349 6.26 28.40 -1.21
CA GLN A 349 7.17 29.55 -1.42
C GLN A 349 8.67 29.20 -1.36
N CYS A 350 9.47 29.97 -2.11
CA CYS A 350 10.92 29.84 -2.28
C CYS A 350 11.72 30.91 -1.48
N ASN A 351 11.22 31.36 -0.32
CA ASN A 351 11.90 32.34 0.53
C ASN A 351 12.39 31.70 1.84
N SER A 352 13.68 31.38 1.87
CA SER A 352 14.38 30.46 2.78
C SER A 352 14.72 30.99 4.18
N PHE A 353 14.04 32.03 4.71
CA PHE A 353 14.53 32.74 5.89
C PHE A 353 13.67 32.66 7.17
N ASN A 354 12.57 31.87 7.20
CA ASN A 354 11.84 31.66 8.46
C ASN A 354 12.28 30.37 9.18
N PRO A 355 12.56 30.40 10.50
CA PRO A 355 12.94 29.23 11.31
C PRO A 355 12.03 27.99 11.19
N PRO A 356 10.69 28.10 11.17
CA PRO A 356 9.83 26.92 11.02
C PRO A 356 9.98 26.23 9.66
N HIS A 357 10.47 26.93 8.62
CA HIS A 357 10.76 26.32 7.32
C HIS A 357 11.95 25.37 7.40
N GLN A 358 12.98 25.71 8.19
CA GLN A 358 14.18 24.89 8.35
C GLN A 358 13.86 23.55 9.02
N GLY A 359 12.90 23.54 9.95
CA GLY A 359 12.44 22.32 10.61
C GLY A 359 11.77 21.32 9.65
N LEU A 360 10.83 21.77 8.82
CA LEU A 360 10.17 20.90 7.84
C LEU A 360 11.12 20.41 6.75
N GLU A 361 12.02 21.27 6.28
CA GLU A 361 13.04 20.88 5.30
C GLU A 361 14.00 19.83 5.89
N ALA A 362 14.37 19.97 7.17
CA ALA A 362 15.18 18.97 7.87
C ALA A 362 14.44 17.64 7.98
N ILE A 363 13.15 17.63 8.36
CA ILE A 363 12.31 16.42 8.43
C ILE A 363 12.21 15.75 7.06
N ARG A 364 11.95 16.52 5.99
CA ARG A 364 11.89 15.98 4.62
C ARG A 364 13.22 15.33 4.24
N ARG A 365 14.33 16.03 4.40
CA ARG A 365 15.66 15.52 4.04
C ARG A 365 16.03 14.28 4.83
N GLN A 366 15.75 14.28 6.14
CA GLN A 366 15.99 13.13 7.00
C GLN A 366 15.17 11.92 6.52
N SER A 367 13.88 12.10 6.24
CA SER A 367 13.03 11.04 5.71
C SER A 367 13.51 10.51 4.36
N ILE A 368 13.93 11.38 3.43
CA ILE A 368 14.51 10.97 2.14
C ILE A 368 15.77 10.16 2.39
N ARG A 369 16.69 10.66 3.22
CA ARG A 369 17.96 10.03 3.54
C ARG A 369 17.76 8.64 4.13
N GLU A 370 16.95 8.52 5.19
CA GLU A 370 16.67 7.25 5.86
C GLU A 370 16.08 6.22 4.89
N PHE A 371 15.09 6.63 4.09
CA PHE A 371 14.45 5.73 3.14
C PHE A 371 15.39 5.30 2.01
N ILE A 372 16.14 6.22 1.41
CA ILE A 372 17.10 5.89 0.34
C ILE A 372 18.25 5.02 0.87
N LEU A 373 18.76 5.26 2.08
CA LEU A 373 19.77 4.39 2.68
C LEU A 373 19.25 2.96 2.91
N SER A 374 17.98 2.82 3.30
CA SER A 374 17.34 1.50 3.46
C SER A 374 17.23 0.71 2.14
N CYS A 375 17.23 1.40 0.99
CA CYS A 375 17.16 0.74 -0.32
C CYS A 375 18.40 -0.14 -0.61
N ASN A 376 19.56 0.16 -0.01
CA ASN A 376 20.77 -0.65 -0.18
C ASN A 376 20.72 -1.99 0.56
N THR A 377 19.99 -2.05 1.68
CA THR A 377 20.03 -3.21 2.59
C THR A 377 18.85 -4.15 2.39
N ILE A 378 17.83 -3.76 1.61
CA ILE A 378 16.67 -4.61 1.35
C ILE A 378 17.01 -5.79 0.42
N PRO A 379 16.72 -7.04 0.82
CA PRO A 379 16.82 -8.22 -0.05
C PRO A 379 15.80 -8.20 -1.18
N SER A 380 16.12 -8.89 -2.28
CA SER A 380 15.22 -8.99 -3.45
C SER A 380 13.95 -9.79 -3.12
N GLU A 381 14.05 -10.80 -2.27
CA GLU A 381 12.93 -11.64 -1.84
C GLU A 381 11.86 -10.79 -1.12
N ASP A 382 12.30 -9.91 -0.23
CA ASP A 382 11.41 -9.02 0.51
C ASP A 382 10.69 -8.01 -0.43
N LEU A 383 11.38 -7.55 -1.49
CA LEU A 383 10.80 -6.70 -2.52
C LEU A 383 9.74 -7.42 -3.37
N LEU A 384 9.79 -8.74 -3.49
CA LEU A 384 8.74 -9.52 -4.16
C LEU A 384 7.54 -9.79 -3.24
N GLN A 385 7.72 -9.66 -1.93
CA GLN A 385 6.69 -9.91 -0.94
C GLN A 385 5.83 -8.68 -0.59
N ASP A 386 6.34 -7.47 -0.78
CA ASP A 386 5.61 -6.21 -0.59
C ASP A 386 6.05 -5.14 -1.60
N GLN A 387 5.13 -4.77 -2.51
CA GLN A 387 5.40 -3.78 -3.55
C GLN A 387 5.36 -2.33 -3.06
N SER A 388 4.87 -2.07 -1.85
CA SER A 388 4.74 -0.70 -1.30
C SER A 388 6.09 0.00 -1.18
N PHE A 389 7.16 -0.76 -0.91
CA PHE A 389 8.52 -0.22 -0.80
C PHE A 389 8.96 0.49 -2.08
N ILE A 390 8.63 -0.08 -3.25
CA ILE A 390 9.05 0.47 -4.55
C ILE A 390 8.40 1.83 -4.80
N PHE A 391 7.10 1.98 -4.48
CA PHE A 391 6.42 3.27 -4.62
C PHE A 391 7.09 4.34 -3.75
N THR A 392 7.31 4.05 -2.47
CA THR A 392 7.94 5.00 -1.54
C THR A 392 9.37 5.34 -1.97
N SER A 393 10.13 4.40 -2.54
CA SER A 393 11.44 4.67 -3.14
C SER A 393 11.33 5.66 -4.32
N VAL A 394 10.32 5.50 -5.18
CA VAL A 394 10.09 6.42 -6.31
C VAL A 394 9.71 7.81 -5.82
N LEU A 395 8.85 7.91 -4.79
CA LEU A 395 8.47 9.19 -4.17
C LEU A 395 9.68 9.89 -3.55
N ALA A 396 10.46 9.19 -2.73
CA ALA A 396 11.67 9.71 -2.11
C ALA A 396 12.69 10.15 -3.17
N PHE A 397 12.87 9.37 -4.24
CA PHE A 397 13.75 9.72 -5.36
C PHE A 397 13.29 10.99 -6.09
N CYS A 398 12.00 11.14 -6.37
CA CYS A 398 11.47 12.34 -7.03
C CYS A 398 11.69 13.61 -6.17
N LEU A 399 11.52 13.49 -4.84
CA LEU A 399 11.80 14.58 -3.91
C LEU A 399 13.30 14.87 -3.78
N LEU A 400 14.16 13.85 -3.81
CA LEU A 400 15.62 14.01 -3.82
C LEU A 400 16.12 14.74 -5.07
N VAL A 401 15.54 14.44 -6.23
CA VAL A 401 15.82 15.14 -7.48
C VAL A 401 15.45 16.62 -7.36
N GLN A 402 14.28 16.90 -6.78
CA GLN A 402 13.86 18.26 -6.51
C GLN A 402 14.84 18.99 -5.58
N ASP A 403 15.28 18.34 -4.50
CA ASP A 403 16.26 18.91 -3.55
C ASP A 403 17.61 19.18 -4.21
N SER A 404 18.06 18.29 -5.09
CA SER A 404 19.31 18.45 -5.85
C SER A 404 19.33 19.72 -6.70
N TRP A 405 18.20 20.10 -7.29
CA TRP A 405 18.10 21.31 -8.11
C TRP A 405 17.95 22.60 -7.31
N LEU A 406 17.34 22.54 -6.13
CA LEU A 406 17.09 23.74 -5.32
C LEU A 406 18.27 24.09 -4.41
N ASN A 407 19.05 23.10 -4.00
CA ASN A 407 20.12 23.30 -3.03
C ASN A 407 21.33 24.04 -3.62
N GLN A 408 21.66 25.19 -3.03
CA GLN A 408 22.85 25.97 -3.34
C GLN A 408 24.05 25.63 -2.44
N ASN A 409 23.82 24.90 -1.35
CA ASN A 409 24.87 24.50 -0.40
C ASN A 409 25.68 23.31 -0.96
N MET A 410 27.00 23.44 -0.99
CA MET A 410 27.93 22.45 -1.54
C MET A 410 27.94 21.11 -0.78
N ASP A 411 27.81 21.12 0.55
CA ASP A 411 27.84 19.86 1.31
C ASP A 411 26.55 19.06 1.09
N LEU A 412 25.40 19.75 1.03
CA LEU A 412 24.12 19.14 0.68
C LEU A 412 24.12 18.59 -0.75
N ARG A 413 24.82 19.23 -1.69
CA ARG A 413 24.98 18.71 -3.06
C ARG A 413 25.75 17.40 -3.09
N LYS A 414 26.83 17.28 -2.30
CA LYS A 414 27.61 16.04 -2.21
C LYS A 414 26.78 14.90 -1.62
N GLU A 415 26.04 15.17 -0.54
CA GLU A 415 25.13 14.19 0.05
C GLU A 415 24.05 13.75 -0.95
N ASN A 416 23.39 14.71 -1.63
CA ASN A 416 22.38 14.41 -2.64
C ASN A 416 22.94 13.56 -3.79
N ALA A 417 24.16 13.85 -4.27
CA ALA A 417 24.82 13.05 -5.30
C ALA A 417 25.06 11.60 -4.85
N ALA A 418 25.48 11.39 -3.59
CA ALA A 418 25.63 10.05 -3.02
C ALA A 418 24.27 9.32 -2.94
N LEU A 419 23.23 9.99 -2.46
CA LEU A 419 21.88 9.44 -2.38
C LEU A 419 21.29 9.12 -3.77
N LEU A 420 21.57 9.94 -4.78
CA LEU A 420 21.17 9.65 -6.18
C LEU A 420 21.88 8.41 -6.72
N SER A 421 23.17 8.24 -6.41
CA SER A 421 23.92 7.03 -6.79
C SER A 421 23.34 5.76 -6.15
N ILE A 422 22.98 5.85 -4.86
CA ILE A 422 22.31 4.76 -4.13
C ILE A 422 20.98 4.41 -4.78
N SER A 423 20.16 5.43 -5.04
CA SER A 423 18.85 5.27 -5.71
C SER A 423 19.01 4.60 -7.08
N ASN A 424 20.00 5.01 -7.87
CA ASN A 424 20.26 4.42 -9.18
C ASN A 424 20.60 2.93 -9.08
N GLY A 425 21.47 2.54 -8.14
CA GLY A 425 21.82 1.15 -7.89
C GLY A 425 20.61 0.31 -7.48
N PHE A 426 19.75 0.86 -6.61
CA PHE A 426 18.49 0.22 -6.23
C PHE A 426 17.58 -0.02 -7.44
N PHE A 427 17.31 1.01 -8.26
CA PHE A 427 16.42 0.85 -9.42
C PHE A 427 17.04 -0.03 -10.52
N ALA A 428 18.37 -0.11 -10.62
CA ALA A 428 19.04 -1.08 -11.48
C ALA A 428 18.75 -2.53 -11.01
N ARG A 429 18.76 -2.79 -9.69
CA ARG A 429 18.34 -4.09 -9.15
C ARG A 429 16.87 -4.38 -9.44
N ILE A 430 15.99 -3.38 -9.30
CA ILE A 430 14.57 -3.51 -9.69
C ILE A 430 14.43 -3.84 -11.18
N ARG A 431 15.24 -3.26 -12.06
CA ARG A 431 15.25 -3.58 -13.50
C ARG A 431 15.59 -5.04 -13.77
N LEU A 432 16.55 -5.60 -13.04
CA LEU A 432 16.92 -7.02 -13.15
C LEU A 432 15.78 -7.93 -12.68
N MET A 433 15.05 -7.52 -11.64
CA MET A 433 13.89 -8.25 -11.13
C MET A 433 12.66 -8.10 -12.03
N TYR A 434 12.43 -6.91 -12.60
CA TYR A 434 11.28 -6.58 -13.44
C TYR A 434 11.73 -6.09 -14.83
N PRO A 435 12.18 -6.98 -15.74
CA PRO A 435 12.72 -6.59 -17.06
C PRO A 435 11.69 -5.98 -18.02
N GLN A 436 10.42 -5.95 -17.65
CA GLN A 436 9.35 -5.27 -18.42
C GLN A 436 8.95 -3.93 -17.81
N SER A 437 9.43 -3.61 -16.60
CA SER A 437 9.17 -2.32 -15.97
C SER A 437 9.97 -1.22 -16.66
N SER A 438 9.34 -0.05 -16.82
CA SER A 438 9.97 1.16 -17.37
C SER A 438 10.48 2.13 -16.30
N ILE A 439 10.41 1.74 -15.02
CA ILE A 439 10.79 2.60 -13.89
C ILE A 439 12.26 2.99 -13.99
N PHE A 440 13.14 2.02 -14.23
CA PHE A 440 14.58 2.28 -14.25
C PHE A 440 14.95 3.24 -15.38
N GLU A 441 14.41 3.05 -16.58
CA GLU A 441 14.64 3.89 -17.74
C GLU A 441 14.23 5.35 -17.46
N LYS A 442 13.10 5.55 -16.77
CA LYS A 442 12.64 6.87 -16.34
C LYS A 442 13.52 7.46 -15.23
N VAL A 443 13.94 6.65 -14.26
CA VAL A 443 14.88 7.07 -13.20
C VAL A 443 16.21 7.51 -13.81
N SER A 444 16.81 6.69 -14.68
CA SER A 444 18.06 7.01 -15.38
C SER A 444 17.92 8.27 -16.25
N THR A 445 16.78 8.43 -16.93
CA THR A 445 16.48 9.66 -17.66
C THR A 445 16.49 10.87 -16.72
N LEU A 446 15.81 10.78 -15.57
CA LEU A 446 15.75 11.89 -14.62
C LEU A 446 17.12 12.22 -14.01
N ILE A 447 17.91 11.21 -13.64
CA ILE A 447 19.30 11.40 -13.15
C ILE A 447 20.16 12.08 -14.21
N SER A 448 20.03 11.70 -15.49
CA SER A 448 20.77 12.36 -16.56
C SER A 448 20.41 13.84 -16.66
N ILE A 449 19.12 14.19 -16.57
CA ILE A 449 18.68 15.59 -16.60
C ILE A 449 19.26 16.39 -15.43
N VAL A 450 19.43 15.77 -14.25
CA VAL A 450 20.02 16.39 -13.06
C VAL A 450 21.53 16.58 -13.19
N ASN A 451 22.26 15.61 -13.72
CA ASN A 451 23.72 15.61 -13.74
C ASN A 451 24.34 16.45 -14.89
N TYR A 452 23.59 16.78 -15.94
CA TYR A 452 24.07 17.62 -17.06
C TYR A 452 23.95 19.14 -16.77
N GLU A 453 24.35 19.58 -15.57
CA GLU A 453 24.55 21.01 -15.22
C GLU A 453 25.92 21.53 -15.66
#